data_AF-L1IKF4-F1
#
_entry.id   AF-L1IKF4-F1
#
_cell.length_a   1.000
_cell.length_b   1.000
_cell.length_c   1.000
_cell.angle_alpha   90.00
_cell.angle_beta   90.00
_cell.angle_gamma   90.00
#
_symmetry.space_group_name_H-M   'P 1'
#
loop_
_entity.id
_entity.type
_entity.pdbx_description
1 polymer ?
#
loop_
_entity_poly.entity_id
_entity_poly.type
_entity_poly.pdbx_seq_one_letter_code
_entity_poly.pdbx_strand_id
1 'polypeptide(L)'
;MNFVTRLLDTHKERVAALRGAWEGPVTYDPSNFFDAMKPQLALRAHQYEIIAIPWMATTALTIAWTSLIKILELLNFLPPQDVAQQEGLTSLENSLTWVQICMTFLLTFRLNRAAVRYYESRAFAGKLVELCRSLATHCVTYYGEEEEEEEGRDEFLRWIMAYPVSVKNYLRGEEGNERELLGILDHAQIRGMMEAKHQPLYCLSKMRSAAYQLSCRTGRGDVMAAMTYQVISNEVTSLYGAMGGMERINNTPLPWVYVTHLRLLVMIFCIGVPIIELPREAQRRQVEIRNSTCAKSKKKWRHFPTQCGKAESKSKPGG
;
A
#
# COMPACT_ATOMS: atom_id res chain seq x y z
N MET A 1 -39.54 6.99 -21.70
CA MET A 1 -38.21 6.35 -21.61
C MET A 1 -37.53 6.97 -20.41
N ASN A 2 -37.38 6.22 -19.31
CA ASN A 2 -36.92 6.76 -18.02
C ASN A 2 -35.63 7.56 -18.18
N PHE A 3 -35.53 8.71 -17.52
CA PHE A 3 -34.31 9.54 -17.44
C PHE A 3 -33.02 8.71 -17.32
N VAL A 4 -33.04 7.68 -16.47
CA VAL A 4 -31.95 6.72 -16.25
C VAL A 4 -31.55 5.95 -17.51
N THR A 5 -32.51 5.51 -18.34
CA THR A 5 -32.23 4.81 -19.60
C THR A 5 -31.62 5.72 -20.66
N ARG A 6 -32.07 6.97 -20.79
CA ARG A 6 -31.41 7.98 -21.65
C ARG A 6 -29.97 8.28 -21.21
N LEU A 7 -29.73 8.27 -19.90
CA LEU A 7 -28.41 8.55 -19.32
C LEU A 7 -27.41 7.41 -19.53
N LEU A 8 -27.86 6.15 -19.48
CA LEU A 8 -27.00 4.98 -19.67
C LEU A 8 -26.60 4.75 -21.14
N ASP A 9 -27.48 5.09 -22.10
CA ASP A 9 -27.29 4.77 -23.52
C ASP A 9 -26.37 5.73 -24.31
N THR A 10 -26.00 6.89 -23.78
CA THR A 10 -25.61 8.03 -24.64
C THR A 10 -24.12 8.37 -24.78
N HIS A 11 -23.18 7.86 -23.99
CA HIS A 11 -21.75 8.24 -24.15
C HIS A 11 -20.75 7.09 -24.04
N LYS A 12 -20.38 6.53 -25.21
CA LYS A 12 -19.29 5.54 -25.37
C LYS A 12 -17.97 6.03 -24.76
N GLU A 13 -17.67 7.32 -24.89
CA GLU A 13 -16.46 7.95 -24.35
C GLU A 13 -16.46 7.97 -22.81
N ARG A 14 -17.59 8.29 -22.17
CA ARG A 14 -17.73 8.23 -20.71
C ARG A 14 -17.54 6.80 -20.21
N VAL A 15 -18.21 5.83 -20.84
CA VAL A 15 -18.08 4.42 -20.46
C VAL A 15 -16.66 3.92 -20.66
N ALA A 16 -15.96 4.34 -21.72
CA ALA A 16 -14.56 4.03 -21.93
C ALA A 16 -13.66 4.65 -20.85
N ALA A 17 -13.89 5.90 -20.46
CA ALA A 17 -13.16 6.56 -19.37
C ALA A 17 -13.39 5.86 -18.01
N LEU A 18 -14.65 5.52 -17.69
CA LEU A 18 -15.00 4.80 -16.47
C LEU A 18 -14.45 3.36 -16.45
N ARG A 19 -14.46 2.66 -17.59
CA ARG A 19 -13.85 1.32 -17.72
C ARG A 19 -12.33 1.35 -17.63
N GLY A 20 -11.68 2.39 -18.15
CA GLY A 20 -10.25 2.62 -17.92
C GLY A 20 -9.91 2.80 -16.43
N ALA A 21 -10.87 3.30 -15.63
CA ALA A 21 -10.74 3.44 -14.19
C ALA A 21 -11.19 2.21 -13.38
N TRP A 22 -12.00 1.31 -13.94
CA TRP A 22 -12.59 0.15 -13.27
C TRP A 22 -12.12 -1.16 -13.92
N GLU A 23 -11.10 -1.78 -13.33
CA GLU A 23 -10.62 -3.11 -13.74
C GLU A 23 -11.21 -4.19 -12.82
N GLY A 24 -12.55 -4.27 -12.78
CA GLY A 24 -13.27 -5.33 -12.08
C GLY A 24 -13.07 -5.42 -10.56
N PRO A 25 -13.88 -6.21 -9.86
CA PRO A 25 -13.63 -6.54 -8.47
C PRO A 25 -12.43 -7.49 -8.38
N VAL A 26 -11.46 -7.19 -7.52
CA VAL A 26 -10.44 -8.18 -7.12
C VAL A 26 -11.18 -9.26 -6.33
N THR A 27 -11.44 -10.41 -6.95
CA THR A 27 -12.05 -11.57 -6.28
C THR A 27 -10.99 -12.25 -5.43
N TYR A 28 -11.18 -12.24 -4.11
CA TYR A 28 -10.34 -12.98 -3.18
C TYR A 28 -10.90 -14.40 -3.03
N ASP A 29 -10.17 -15.38 -3.53
CA ASP A 29 -10.43 -16.80 -3.26
C ASP A 29 -9.53 -17.26 -2.09
N PRO A 30 -10.10 -17.54 -0.89
CA PRO A 30 -9.32 -17.98 0.26
C PRO A 30 -8.72 -19.39 0.08
N SER A 31 -9.22 -20.19 -0.87
CA SER A 31 -8.75 -21.56 -1.08
C SER A 31 -7.47 -21.63 -1.93
N ASN A 32 -7.23 -20.63 -2.79
CA ASN A 32 -6.11 -20.59 -3.72
C ASN A 32 -5.19 -19.39 -3.44
N PHE A 33 -4.25 -19.58 -2.49
CA PHE A 33 -3.24 -18.58 -2.13
C PHE A 33 -2.50 -17.98 -3.34
N PHE A 34 -2.12 -18.80 -4.31
CA PHE A 34 -1.37 -18.35 -5.48
C PHE A 34 -2.22 -17.55 -6.48
N ASP A 35 -3.51 -17.84 -6.61
CA ASP A 35 -4.41 -17.05 -7.46
C ASP A 35 -4.71 -15.69 -6.85
N ALA A 36 -4.77 -15.60 -5.52
CA ALA A 36 -4.82 -14.32 -4.82
C ALA A 36 -3.54 -13.48 -5.01
N MET A 37 -2.39 -14.14 -5.23
CA MET A 37 -1.10 -13.50 -5.43
C MET A 37 -0.86 -13.06 -6.88
N LYS A 38 -1.41 -13.75 -7.89
CA LYS A 38 -1.28 -13.41 -9.32
C LYS A 38 -1.59 -11.94 -9.68
N PRO A 39 -2.71 -11.33 -9.25
CA PRO A 39 -2.98 -9.92 -9.55
C PRO A 39 -2.06 -8.95 -8.81
N GLN A 40 -1.45 -9.37 -7.69
CA GLN A 40 -0.47 -8.60 -6.91
C GLN A 40 0.95 -8.71 -7.50
N LEU A 41 1.27 -9.86 -8.11
CA LEU A 41 2.49 -10.13 -8.86
C LEU A 41 2.43 -9.65 -10.31
N ALA A 42 1.25 -9.37 -10.84
CA ALA A 42 1.08 -8.65 -12.09
C ALA A 42 1.70 -7.27 -11.89
N LEU A 43 2.94 -7.11 -12.35
CA LEU A 43 3.77 -5.91 -12.23
C LEU A 43 3.08 -4.71 -12.89
N ARG A 44 2.12 -4.11 -12.19
CA ARG A 44 1.54 -2.83 -12.59
C ARG A 44 2.56 -1.75 -12.33
N ALA A 45 2.70 -0.82 -13.28
CA ALA A 45 3.75 0.19 -13.33
C ALA A 45 3.99 0.90 -11.98
N HIS A 46 2.94 1.22 -11.21
CA HIS A 46 3.07 1.92 -9.93
C HIS A 46 3.52 1.02 -8.75
N GLN A 47 3.11 -0.25 -8.73
CA GLN A 47 3.54 -1.20 -7.69
C GLN A 47 4.94 -1.75 -7.96
N TYR A 48 5.32 -1.81 -9.24
CA TYR A 48 6.67 -2.18 -9.68
C TYR A 48 7.73 -1.28 -9.07
N GLU A 49 7.59 0.04 -9.15
CA GLU A 49 8.62 0.96 -8.63
C GLU A 49 8.79 0.85 -7.11
N ILE A 50 7.70 0.63 -6.37
CA ILE A 50 7.71 0.58 -4.90
C ILE A 50 8.35 -0.72 -4.37
N ILE A 51 8.17 -1.84 -5.07
CA ILE A 51 8.63 -3.17 -4.60
C ILE A 51 9.89 -3.62 -5.34
N ALA A 52 9.90 -3.51 -6.67
CA ALA A 52 10.99 -4.05 -7.49
C ALA A 52 12.29 -3.25 -7.32
N ILE A 53 12.24 -1.92 -7.22
CA ILE A 53 13.47 -1.11 -7.07
C ILE A 53 14.20 -1.45 -5.76
N PRO A 54 13.57 -1.44 -4.57
CA PRO A 54 14.26 -1.79 -3.33
C PRO A 54 14.73 -3.25 -3.30
N TRP A 55 13.94 -4.17 -3.88
CA TRP A 55 14.32 -5.57 -3.96
C TRP A 55 15.53 -5.79 -4.89
N MET A 56 15.54 -5.16 -6.07
CA MET A 56 16.69 -5.19 -6.98
C MET A 56 17.92 -4.50 -6.36
N ALA A 57 17.74 -3.39 -5.63
CA ALA A 57 18.84 -2.70 -4.97
C ALA A 57 19.47 -3.55 -3.86
N THR A 58 18.66 -4.19 -3.01
CA THR A 58 19.16 -5.05 -1.93
C THR A 58 19.82 -6.31 -2.48
N THR A 59 19.25 -6.94 -3.52
CA THR A 59 19.87 -8.11 -4.18
C THR A 59 21.15 -7.74 -4.94
N ALA A 60 21.19 -6.59 -5.62
CA ALA A 60 22.41 -6.11 -6.27
C ALA A 60 23.51 -5.82 -5.24
N LEU A 61 23.16 -5.20 -4.09
CA LEU A 61 24.11 -4.94 -3.01
C LEU A 61 24.66 -6.24 -2.43
N THR A 62 23.83 -7.26 -2.19
CA THR A 62 24.31 -8.55 -1.66
C THR A 62 25.18 -9.29 -2.67
N ILE A 63 24.81 -9.28 -3.96
CA ILE A 63 25.65 -9.86 -5.03
C ILE A 63 26.97 -9.13 -5.14
N ALA A 64 26.97 -7.80 -5.17
CA ALA A 64 28.19 -6.98 -5.25
C ALA A 64 29.10 -7.21 -4.04
N TRP A 65 28.54 -7.28 -2.84
CA TRP A 65 29.32 -7.50 -1.62
C TRP A 65 29.91 -8.91 -1.56
N THR A 66 29.12 -9.95 -1.89
CA THR A 66 29.59 -11.34 -1.91
C THR A 66 30.67 -11.57 -2.98
N SER A 67 30.53 -10.94 -4.16
CA SER A 67 31.52 -11.02 -5.23
C SER A 67 32.82 -10.28 -4.89
N LEU A 68 32.74 -9.06 -4.35
CA LEU A 68 33.92 -8.31 -3.87
C LEU A 68 34.75 -9.13 -2.90
N ILE A 69 34.10 -9.82 -1.97
CA ILE A 69 34.81 -10.57 -0.94
C ILE A 69 35.42 -11.86 -1.49
N LYS A 70 34.73 -12.59 -2.37
CA LYS A 70 35.32 -13.73 -3.08
C LYS A 70 36.58 -13.34 -3.84
N ILE A 71 36.59 -12.14 -4.43
CA ILE A 71 37.76 -11.59 -5.11
C ILE A 71 38.89 -11.33 -4.12
N LEU A 72 38.61 -10.71 -2.97
CA LEU A 72 39.62 -10.46 -1.92
C LEU A 72 40.19 -11.75 -1.31
N GLU A 73 39.36 -12.79 -1.15
CA GLU A 73 39.79 -14.13 -0.73
C GLU A 73 40.71 -14.77 -1.78
N LEU A 74 40.35 -14.69 -3.06
CA LEU A 74 41.15 -15.24 -4.17
C LEU A 74 42.49 -14.50 -4.33
N LEU A 75 42.54 -13.21 -4.01
CA LEU A 75 43.76 -12.40 -3.98
C LEU A 75 44.59 -12.59 -2.70
N ASN A 76 44.15 -13.46 -1.77
CA ASN A 76 44.83 -13.74 -0.50
C ASN A 76 45.03 -12.48 0.37
N PHE A 77 44.20 -11.45 0.18
CA PHE A 77 44.32 -10.15 0.83
C PHE A 77 43.63 -10.12 2.21
N LEU A 78 42.85 -11.14 2.55
CA LEU A 78 42.17 -11.26 3.83
C LEU A 78 43.10 -11.88 4.88
N PRO A 79 43.42 -11.17 5.98
CA PRO A 79 44.22 -11.73 7.06
C PRO A 79 43.48 -12.88 7.75
N PRO A 80 44.20 -13.89 8.31
CA PRO A 80 43.60 -14.86 9.20
C PRO A 80 42.94 -14.13 10.37
N GLN A 81 41.69 -14.46 10.69
CA GLN A 81 40.95 -13.80 11.76
C GLN A 81 41.58 -14.08 13.13
N ASP A 82 42.04 -13.03 13.79
CA ASP A 82 42.48 -13.07 15.17
C ASP A 82 41.29 -13.01 16.15
N VAL A 83 41.49 -13.50 17.37
CA VAL A 83 40.46 -13.54 18.42
C VAL A 83 39.87 -12.15 18.72
N ALA A 84 40.70 -11.10 18.71
CA ALA A 84 40.25 -9.72 18.91
C ALA A 84 39.30 -9.22 17.81
N GLN A 85 39.47 -9.70 16.57
CA GLN A 85 38.62 -9.35 15.44
C GLN A 85 37.24 -10.05 15.55
N GLN A 86 37.19 -11.24 16.16
CA GLN A 86 35.95 -11.97 16.44
C GLN A 86 35.13 -11.33 17.56
N GLU A 87 35.78 -10.81 18.60
CA GLU A 87 35.10 -10.04 19.66
C GLU A 87 34.47 -8.75 19.11
N GLY A 88 35.19 -8.03 18.25
CA GLY A 88 34.64 -6.86 17.57
C GLY A 88 33.41 -7.19 16.72
N LEU A 89 33.43 -8.31 16.01
CA LEU A 89 32.33 -8.69 15.13
C LEU A 89 31.07 -9.16 15.87
N THR A 90 31.26 -9.91 16.97
CA THR A 90 30.15 -10.32 17.84
C THR A 90 29.52 -9.12 18.54
N SER A 91 30.30 -8.09 18.89
CA SER A 91 29.76 -6.83 19.41
C SER A 91 28.91 -6.07 18.38
N LEU A 92 29.33 -6.05 17.11
CA LEU A 92 28.57 -5.46 16.01
C LEU A 92 27.26 -6.19 15.75
N GLU A 93 27.26 -7.52 15.83
CA GLU A 93 26.06 -8.34 15.70
C GLU A 93 25.05 -8.10 16.84
N ASN A 94 25.53 -8.06 18.08
CA ASN A 94 24.70 -7.72 19.23
C ASN A 94 24.05 -6.35 19.04
N SER A 95 24.81 -5.38 18.50
CA SER A 95 24.31 -4.05 18.18
C SER A 95 23.25 -4.06 17.07
N LEU A 96 23.47 -4.84 16.01
CA LEU A 96 22.51 -4.99 14.92
C LEU A 96 21.22 -5.69 15.36
N THR A 97 21.30 -6.60 16.32
CA THR A 97 20.12 -7.27 16.91
C THR A 97 19.20 -6.25 17.57
N TRP A 98 19.74 -5.27 18.31
CA TRP A 98 18.94 -4.16 18.85
C TRP A 98 18.31 -3.30 17.77
N VAL A 99 19.06 -2.99 16.71
CA VAL A 99 18.54 -2.28 15.52
C VAL A 99 17.37 -3.05 14.90
N GLN A 100 17.49 -4.38 14.75
CA GLN A 100 16.44 -5.23 14.21
C GLN A 100 15.18 -5.24 15.08
N ILE A 101 15.33 -5.30 16.40
CA ILE A 101 14.20 -5.25 17.34
C ILE A 101 13.47 -3.90 17.19
N CYS A 102 14.22 -2.78 17.21
CA CYS A 102 13.64 -1.44 17.02
C CYS A 102 12.97 -1.29 15.65
N MET A 103 13.58 -1.82 14.58
CA MET A 103 13.04 -1.80 13.22
C MET A 103 11.71 -2.56 13.16
N THR A 104 11.67 -3.77 13.70
CA THR A 104 10.47 -4.65 13.69
C THR A 104 9.32 -4.00 14.45
N PHE A 105 9.62 -3.41 15.60
CA PHE A 105 8.67 -2.64 16.40
C PHE A 105 8.09 -1.48 15.58
N LEU A 106 8.95 -0.59 15.05
CA LEU A 106 8.52 0.58 14.27
C LEU A 106 7.76 0.20 13.00
N LEU A 107 8.15 -0.88 12.34
CA LEU A 107 7.45 -1.42 11.17
C LEU A 107 6.02 -1.83 11.54
N THR A 108 5.85 -2.54 12.66
CA THR A 108 4.53 -2.98 13.15
C THR A 108 3.62 -1.78 13.45
N PHE A 109 4.12 -0.75 14.13
CA PHE A 109 3.34 0.48 14.36
C PHE A 109 2.95 1.18 13.06
N ARG A 110 3.88 1.26 12.11
CA ARG A 110 3.61 1.86 10.80
C ARG A 110 2.54 1.09 10.04
N LEU A 111 2.62 -0.24 10.01
CA LEU A 111 1.63 -1.10 9.36
C LEU A 111 0.24 -0.92 9.99
N ASN A 112 0.15 -0.91 11.32
CA ASN A 112 -1.11 -0.69 12.01
C ASN A 112 -1.72 0.68 11.70
N ARG A 113 -0.92 1.75 11.73
CA ARG A 113 -1.41 3.10 11.37
C ARG A 113 -1.82 3.21 9.91
N ALA A 114 -1.06 2.59 8.99
CA ALA A 114 -1.41 2.54 7.58
C ALA A 114 -2.72 1.77 7.36
N ALA A 115 -2.92 0.66 8.06
CA ALA A 115 -4.15 -0.13 8.00
C ALA A 115 -5.37 0.69 8.46
N VAL A 116 -5.29 1.37 9.60
CA VAL A 116 -6.37 2.26 10.09
C VAL A 116 -6.71 3.31 9.03
N ARG A 117 -5.71 4.00 8.48
CA ARG A 117 -5.92 5.03 7.44
C ARG A 117 -6.59 4.44 6.19
N TYR A 118 -6.18 3.24 5.77
CA TYR A 118 -6.78 2.54 4.63
C TYR A 118 -8.24 2.18 4.88
N TYR A 119 -8.55 1.58 6.03
CA TYR A 119 -9.93 1.21 6.39
C TYR A 119 -10.83 2.42 6.57
N GLU A 120 -10.37 3.50 7.23
CA GLU A 120 -11.14 4.74 7.35
C GLU A 120 -11.44 5.37 5.98
N SER A 121 -10.46 5.39 5.07
CA SER A 121 -10.67 5.89 3.70
C SER A 121 -11.76 5.10 2.97
N ARG A 122 -11.73 3.77 3.09
CA ARG A 122 -12.74 2.89 2.50
C ARG A 122 -14.11 3.06 3.16
N ALA A 123 -14.16 3.30 4.48
CA ALA A 123 -15.40 3.57 5.19
C ALA A 123 -16.05 4.87 4.69
N PHE A 124 -15.30 5.96 4.55
CA PHE A 124 -15.84 7.22 3.99
C PHE A 124 -16.28 7.08 2.53
N ALA A 125 -15.52 6.35 1.70
CA ALA A 125 -15.94 6.06 0.33
C ALA A 125 -17.23 5.21 0.28
N GLY A 126 -17.39 4.25 1.20
CA GLY A 126 -18.65 3.51 1.36
C GLY A 126 -19.81 4.41 1.78
N LYS A 127 -19.57 5.29 2.76
CA LYS A 127 -20.57 6.25 3.27
C LYS A 127 -21.01 7.24 2.18
N LEU A 128 -20.08 7.69 1.34
CA LEU A 128 -20.37 8.53 0.18
C LEU A 128 -21.42 7.87 -0.74
N VAL A 129 -21.21 6.59 -1.08
CA VAL A 129 -22.13 5.85 -1.96
C VAL A 129 -23.48 5.64 -1.29
N GLU A 130 -23.49 5.28 0.00
CA GLU A 130 -24.72 5.14 0.80
C GLU A 130 -25.54 6.44 0.78
N LEU A 131 -24.91 7.58 1.08
CA LEU A 131 -25.57 8.89 1.09
C LEU A 131 -26.08 9.30 -0.29
N CYS A 132 -25.33 9.04 -1.37
CA CYS A 132 -25.81 9.32 -2.72
C CYS A 132 -27.08 8.52 -3.07
N ARG A 133 -27.16 7.25 -2.64
CA ARG A 133 -28.36 6.41 -2.84
C ARG A 133 -29.55 6.87 -2.01
N SER A 134 -29.32 7.21 -0.74
CA SER A 134 -30.34 7.79 0.14
C SER A 134 -30.93 9.05 -0.48
N LEU A 135 -30.05 9.98 -0.88
CA LEU A 135 -30.41 11.27 -1.44
C LEU A 135 -31.18 11.14 -2.77
N ALA A 136 -30.76 10.22 -3.64
CA ALA A 136 -31.49 9.93 -4.88
C ALA A 136 -32.89 9.36 -4.61
N THR A 137 -33.02 8.49 -3.61
CA THR A 137 -34.29 7.87 -3.24
C THR A 137 -35.24 8.89 -2.62
N HIS A 138 -34.74 9.74 -1.72
CA HIS A 138 -35.50 10.85 -1.14
C HIS A 138 -35.92 11.86 -2.21
N CYS A 139 -35.05 12.18 -3.17
CA CYS A 139 -35.41 13.07 -4.26
C CYS A 139 -36.60 12.54 -5.08
N VAL A 140 -36.56 11.26 -5.48
CA VAL A 140 -37.66 10.64 -6.25
C VAL A 140 -38.94 10.47 -5.41
N THR A 141 -38.83 10.32 -4.09
CA THR A 141 -40.00 10.14 -3.21
C THR A 141 -40.63 11.46 -2.82
N TYR A 142 -39.81 12.47 -2.54
CA TYR A 142 -40.27 13.79 -2.08
C TYR A 142 -40.69 14.70 -3.22
N TYR A 143 -40.17 14.51 -4.43
CA TYR A 143 -40.59 15.27 -5.59
C TYR A 143 -41.32 14.32 -6.53
N GLY A 144 -42.55 14.68 -6.91
CA GLY A 144 -43.48 13.81 -7.63
C GLY A 144 -43.06 13.54 -9.07
N GLU A 145 -43.98 12.93 -9.83
CA GLU A 145 -43.82 12.66 -11.26
C GLU A 145 -44.47 13.75 -12.15
N GLU A 146 -44.83 14.89 -11.58
CA GLU A 146 -45.42 16.00 -12.33
C GLU A 146 -44.39 16.61 -13.29
N GLU A 147 -44.83 16.97 -14.50
CA GLU A 147 -43.95 17.50 -15.56
C GLU A 147 -43.17 18.77 -15.12
N GLU A 148 -43.77 19.59 -14.25
CA GLU A 148 -43.14 20.81 -13.72
C GLU A 148 -41.98 20.53 -12.74
N GLU A 149 -42.00 19.36 -12.08
CA GLU A 149 -40.98 18.94 -11.12
C GLU A 149 -39.91 18.04 -11.77
N GLU A 150 -40.19 17.45 -12.94
CA GLU A 150 -39.32 16.49 -13.64
C GLU A 150 -37.95 17.10 -13.97
N GLU A 151 -37.91 18.31 -14.55
CA GLU A 151 -36.65 18.94 -14.99
C GLU A 151 -35.72 19.25 -13.80
N GLY A 152 -36.26 19.79 -12.70
CA GLY A 152 -35.49 20.12 -11.51
C GLY A 152 -35.01 18.89 -10.74
N ARG A 153 -35.83 17.84 -10.71
CA ARG A 153 -35.45 16.52 -10.14
C ARG A 153 -34.31 15.91 -10.94
N ASP A 154 -34.40 15.92 -12.27
CA ASP A 154 -33.38 15.39 -13.16
C ASP A 154 -32.06 16.17 -13.03
N GLU A 155 -32.11 17.50 -12.93
CA GLU A 155 -30.91 18.32 -12.64
C GLU A 155 -30.27 17.92 -11.31
N PHE A 156 -31.06 17.77 -10.23
CA PHE A 156 -30.55 17.36 -8.94
C PHE A 156 -29.88 15.98 -8.99
N LEU A 157 -30.50 15.01 -9.66
CA LEU A 157 -29.94 13.67 -9.87
C LEU A 157 -28.64 13.69 -10.69
N ARG A 158 -28.51 14.55 -11.71
CA ARG A 158 -27.25 14.73 -12.46
C ARG A 158 -26.13 15.17 -11.54
N TRP A 159 -26.38 16.12 -10.65
CA TRP A 159 -25.38 16.55 -9.68
C TRP A 159 -25.01 15.46 -8.67
N ILE A 160 -25.95 14.61 -8.24
CA ILE A 160 -25.67 13.44 -7.39
C ILE A 160 -24.70 12.48 -8.09
N MET A 161 -24.90 12.23 -9.38
CA MET A 161 -24.00 11.36 -10.15
C MET A 161 -22.63 11.99 -10.40
N ALA A 162 -22.57 13.31 -10.61
CA ALA A 162 -21.32 14.02 -10.83
C ALA A 162 -20.43 14.13 -9.57
N TYR A 163 -21.04 14.14 -8.37
CA TYR A 163 -20.33 14.39 -7.12
C TYR A 163 -19.26 13.33 -6.75
N PRO A 164 -19.52 12.01 -6.81
CA PRO A 164 -18.48 11.02 -6.57
C PRO A 164 -17.29 11.12 -7.53
N VAL A 165 -17.55 11.48 -8.79
CA VAL A 165 -16.52 11.69 -9.81
C VAL A 165 -15.68 12.93 -9.48
N SER A 166 -16.31 14.03 -9.09
CA SER A 166 -15.59 15.25 -8.69
C SER A 166 -14.77 15.04 -7.43
N VAL A 167 -15.27 14.30 -6.43
CA VAL A 167 -14.52 13.92 -5.22
C VAL A 167 -13.29 13.10 -5.59
N LYS A 168 -13.44 12.09 -6.46
CA LYS A 168 -12.33 11.26 -6.90
C LYS A 168 -11.23 12.07 -7.60
N ASN A 169 -11.61 12.90 -8.58
CA ASN A 169 -10.66 13.70 -9.36
C ASN A 169 -9.92 14.71 -8.46
N TYR A 170 -10.67 15.40 -7.60
CA TYR A 170 -10.11 16.36 -6.64
C TYR A 170 -9.11 15.73 -5.66
N LEU A 171 -9.43 14.56 -5.09
CA LEU A 171 -8.51 13.89 -4.15
C LEU A 171 -7.24 13.33 -4.82
N ARG A 172 -7.32 13.00 -6.11
CA ARG A 172 -6.16 12.50 -6.89
C ARG A 172 -5.25 13.62 -7.41
N GLY A 173 -5.69 14.88 -7.34
CA GLY A 173 -4.99 15.99 -8.01
C GLY A 173 -5.00 15.85 -9.54
N GLU A 174 -5.86 14.98 -10.09
CA GLU A 174 -6.14 14.92 -11.51
C GLU A 174 -7.05 16.12 -11.79
N GLU A 175 -6.50 17.19 -12.39
CA GLU A 175 -7.28 18.35 -12.81
C GLU A 175 -8.36 17.90 -13.82
N GLY A 176 -9.52 17.54 -13.28
CA GLY A 176 -10.77 17.41 -14.01
C GLY A 176 -10.72 16.50 -15.23
N ASN A 177 -10.83 15.17 -15.05
CA ASN A 177 -11.12 14.28 -16.18
C ASN A 177 -12.57 14.53 -16.68
N GLU A 178 -12.76 15.61 -17.46
CA GLU A 178 -14.04 16.07 -18.01
C GLU A 178 -14.79 14.96 -18.73
N ARG A 179 -14.02 14.05 -19.35
CA ARG A 179 -14.53 12.90 -20.12
C ARG A 179 -15.43 11.98 -19.30
N GLU A 180 -15.21 11.90 -17.98
CA GLU A 180 -16.03 11.07 -17.08
C GLU A 180 -17.40 11.68 -16.77
N LEU A 181 -17.58 12.98 -17.02
CA LEU A 181 -18.82 13.72 -16.74
C LEU A 181 -19.67 13.96 -17.98
N LEU A 182 -19.14 13.64 -19.18
CA LEU A 182 -19.86 13.79 -20.44
C LEU A 182 -21.17 12.99 -20.45
N GLY A 183 -22.27 13.66 -20.80
CA GLY A 183 -23.61 13.07 -20.80
C GLY A 183 -24.27 12.93 -19.42
N ILE A 184 -23.58 13.32 -18.34
CA ILE A 184 -24.21 13.54 -17.02
C ILE A 184 -24.50 15.03 -16.85
N LEU A 185 -23.51 15.87 -17.16
CA LEU A 185 -23.61 17.33 -17.10
C LEU A 185 -23.41 17.93 -18.49
N ASP A 186 -24.00 19.10 -18.72
CA ASP A 186 -23.77 19.87 -19.93
C ASP A 186 -22.37 20.48 -19.93
N HIS A 187 -21.82 20.75 -21.12
CA HIS A 187 -20.47 21.32 -21.25
C HIS A 187 -20.27 22.62 -20.45
N ALA A 188 -21.32 23.47 -20.35
CA ALA A 188 -21.26 24.69 -19.54
C ALA A 188 -21.17 24.39 -18.04
N GLN A 189 -21.91 23.38 -17.56
CA GLN A 189 -21.87 22.95 -16.16
C GLN A 189 -20.54 22.30 -15.80
N ILE A 190 -19.98 21.49 -16.70
CA ILE A 190 -18.64 20.89 -16.56
C ILE A 190 -17.60 21.99 -16.45
N ARG A 191 -17.60 22.96 -17.36
CA ARG A 191 -16.64 24.08 -17.34
C ARG A 191 -16.73 24.88 -16.04
N GLY A 192 -17.94 25.25 -15.62
CA GLY A 192 -18.14 25.97 -14.36
C GLY A 192 -17.66 25.19 -13.12
N MET A 193 -17.76 23.86 -13.16
CA MET A 193 -17.21 23.00 -12.11
C MET A 193 -15.68 22.93 -12.17
N MET A 194 -15.07 22.87 -13.36
CA MET A 194 -13.61 22.80 -13.53
C MET A 194 -12.91 24.11 -13.16
N GLU A 195 -13.55 25.25 -13.42
CA GLU A 195 -13.06 26.58 -13.01
C GLU A 195 -13.12 26.79 -11.49
N ALA A 196 -13.95 26.01 -10.79
CA ALA A 196 -14.08 26.12 -9.34
C ALA A 196 -12.84 25.54 -8.63
N LYS A 197 -12.26 26.34 -7.71
CA LYS A 197 -11.13 25.90 -6.86
C LYS A 197 -11.41 24.60 -6.10
N HIS A 198 -12.66 24.38 -5.72
CA HIS A 198 -13.09 23.18 -4.99
C HIS A 198 -14.28 22.53 -5.71
N GLN A 199 -13.98 21.64 -6.66
CA GLN A 199 -14.98 21.01 -7.54
C GLN A 199 -16.08 20.26 -6.76
N PRO A 200 -15.78 19.44 -5.71
CA PRO A 200 -16.84 18.79 -4.92
C PRO A 200 -17.79 19.77 -4.22
N LEU A 201 -17.27 20.88 -3.68
CA LEU A 201 -18.07 21.89 -3.00
C LEU A 201 -18.99 22.62 -3.99
N TYR A 202 -18.50 22.85 -5.22
CA TYR A 202 -19.31 23.38 -6.31
C TYR A 202 -20.52 22.48 -6.62
N CYS A 203 -20.30 21.16 -6.75
CA CYS A 203 -21.39 20.20 -6.92
C CYS A 203 -22.41 20.27 -5.78
N LEU A 204 -21.94 20.31 -4.53
CA LEU A 204 -22.83 20.41 -3.36
C LEU A 204 -23.63 21.73 -3.32
N SER A 205 -23.05 22.83 -3.79
CA SER A 205 -23.76 24.11 -3.93
C SER A 205 -24.86 24.02 -5.00
N LYS A 206 -24.57 23.38 -6.14
CA LYS A 206 -25.55 23.15 -7.20
C LYS A 206 -26.67 22.22 -6.77
N MET A 207 -26.37 21.16 -6.01
CA MET A 207 -27.39 20.32 -5.38
C MET A 207 -28.33 21.14 -4.48
N ARG A 208 -27.78 21.97 -3.59
CA ARG A 208 -28.61 22.81 -2.70
C ARG A 208 -29.48 23.79 -3.48
N SER A 209 -28.92 24.42 -4.52
CA SER A 209 -29.67 25.34 -5.38
C SER A 209 -30.82 24.63 -6.10
N ALA A 210 -30.58 23.45 -6.67
CA ALA A 210 -31.60 22.67 -7.37
C ALA A 210 -32.69 22.21 -6.39
N ALA A 211 -32.32 21.70 -5.21
CA ALA A 211 -33.28 21.31 -4.17
C ALA A 211 -34.13 22.48 -3.68
N TYR A 212 -33.53 23.66 -3.49
CA TYR A 212 -34.25 24.87 -3.08
C TYR A 212 -35.27 25.30 -4.13
N GLN A 213 -34.86 25.36 -5.41
CA GLN A 213 -35.75 25.74 -6.50
C GLN A 213 -36.92 24.76 -6.63
N LEU A 214 -36.64 23.45 -6.48
CA LEU A 214 -37.66 22.42 -6.55
C LEU A 214 -38.66 22.54 -5.40
N SER A 215 -38.18 22.75 -4.17
CA SER A 215 -39.04 23.00 -3.01
C SER A 215 -39.93 24.24 -3.19
N CYS A 216 -39.41 25.34 -3.77
CA CYS A 216 -40.23 26.53 -4.04
C CYS A 216 -41.31 26.34 -5.11
N ARG A 217 -41.11 25.41 -6.06
CA ARG A 217 -42.03 25.17 -7.16
C ARG A 217 -43.12 24.15 -6.86
N THR A 218 -42.88 23.23 -5.93
CA THR A 218 -43.74 22.06 -5.66
C THR A 218 -45.20 22.33 -5.23
N GLY A 219 -45.66 23.59 -5.11
CA GLY A 219 -47.06 23.92 -4.76
C GLY A 219 -47.57 23.40 -3.41
N ARG A 220 -46.76 22.61 -2.69
CA ARG A 220 -46.99 22.08 -1.35
C ARG A 220 -46.76 23.22 -0.39
N GLY A 221 -47.78 23.62 0.35
CA GLY A 221 -47.77 24.81 1.21
C GLY A 221 -46.45 25.00 1.97
N ASP A 222 -46.04 26.26 2.12
CA ASP A 222 -44.68 26.72 2.47
C ASP A 222 -43.96 25.90 3.56
N VAL A 223 -44.68 25.42 4.57
CA VAL A 223 -44.14 24.62 5.68
C VAL A 223 -43.61 23.26 5.21
N MET A 224 -44.34 22.54 4.36
CA MET A 224 -43.93 21.22 3.89
C MET A 224 -42.71 21.33 2.96
N ALA A 225 -42.72 22.32 2.05
CA ALA A 225 -41.60 22.61 1.18
C ALA A 225 -40.31 22.92 1.98
N ALA A 226 -40.41 23.73 3.03
CA ALA A 226 -39.29 24.06 3.91
C ALA A 226 -38.76 22.83 4.68
N MET A 227 -39.65 21.98 5.19
CA MET A 227 -39.25 20.74 5.89
C MET A 227 -38.53 19.77 4.94
N THR A 228 -39.06 19.56 3.74
CA THR A 228 -38.42 18.71 2.71
C THR A 228 -37.04 19.25 2.32
N TYR A 229 -36.92 20.56 2.08
CA TYR A 229 -35.63 21.18 1.80
C TYR A 229 -34.64 20.99 2.95
N GLN A 230 -35.09 21.15 4.20
CA GLN A 230 -34.22 20.97 5.36
C GLN A 230 -33.67 19.54 5.45
N VAL A 231 -34.50 18.52 5.20
CA VAL A 231 -34.07 17.11 5.19
C VAL A 231 -32.98 16.90 4.13
N ILE A 232 -33.23 17.34 2.90
CA ILE A 232 -32.26 17.22 1.79
C ILE A 232 -30.97 17.99 2.10
N SER A 233 -31.07 19.21 2.61
CA SER A 233 -29.92 20.04 2.96
C SER A 233 -29.04 19.38 4.04
N ASN A 234 -29.66 18.68 5.00
CA ASN A 234 -28.93 17.90 6.02
C ASN A 234 -28.20 16.70 5.40
N GLU A 235 -28.80 16.00 4.45
CA GLU A 235 -28.14 14.90 3.74
C GLU A 235 -26.99 15.40 2.85
N VAL A 236 -27.16 16.52 2.15
CA VAL A 236 -26.08 17.17 1.38
C VAL A 236 -24.95 17.63 2.31
N THR A 237 -25.26 18.05 3.53
CA THR A 237 -24.26 18.36 4.56
C THR A 237 -23.54 17.10 5.04
N SER A 238 -24.23 15.96 5.10
CA SER A 238 -23.61 14.67 5.42
C SER A 238 -22.63 14.20 4.33
N LEU A 239 -22.94 14.47 3.05
CA LEU A 239 -22.02 14.23 1.93
C LEU A 239 -20.72 15.04 2.10
N TYR A 240 -20.85 16.32 2.44
CA TYR A 240 -19.70 17.16 2.76
C TYR A 240 -18.87 16.59 3.92
N GLY A 241 -19.51 16.09 4.98
CA GLY A 241 -18.83 15.45 6.10
C GLY A 241 -17.99 14.23 5.69
N ALA A 242 -18.51 13.37 4.82
CA ALA A 242 -17.77 12.22 4.28
C ALA A 242 -16.56 12.66 3.44
N MET A 243 -16.73 13.69 2.60
CA MET A 243 -15.67 14.29 1.79
C MET A 243 -14.59 14.95 2.64
N GLY A 244 -14.95 15.75 3.64
CA GLY A 244 -14.00 16.35 4.59
C GLY A 244 -13.22 15.29 5.38
N GLY A 245 -13.83 14.14 5.67
CA GLY A 245 -13.13 12.98 6.24
C GLY A 245 -12.04 12.44 5.31
N MET A 246 -12.33 12.31 4.01
CA MET A 246 -11.35 11.90 3.01
C MET A 246 -10.26 12.96 2.79
N GLU A 247 -10.58 14.25 2.77
CA GLU A 247 -9.60 15.34 2.69
C GLU A 247 -8.66 15.33 3.89
N ARG A 248 -9.21 15.18 5.10
CA ARG A 248 -8.40 15.06 6.32
C ARG A 248 -7.41 13.91 6.20
N ILE A 249 -7.87 12.75 5.73
CA ILE A 249 -6.98 11.61 5.51
C ILE A 249 -5.94 11.93 4.44
N ASN A 250 -6.30 12.59 3.34
CA ASN A 250 -5.36 12.92 2.27
C ASN A 250 -4.27 13.89 2.75
N ASN A 251 -4.69 14.96 3.44
CA ASN A 251 -3.84 16.08 3.86
C ASN A 251 -3.07 15.82 5.17
N THR A 252 -3.39 14.75 5.91
CA THR A 252 -2.69 14.38 7.14
C THR A 252 -1.78 13.17 6.88
N PRO A 253 -0.56 13.36 6.34
CA PRO A 253 0.39 12.27 6.20
C PRO A 253 0.77 11.70 7.57
N LEU A 254 1.26 10.45 7.58
CA LEU A 254 1.85 9.90 8.79
C LEU A 254 3.02 10.79 9.25
N PRO A 255 3.22 11.00 10.57
CA PRO A 255 4.29 11.87 11.04
C PRO A 255 5.64 11.47 10.44
N TRP A 256 6.32 12.46 9.85
CA TRP A 256 7.54 12.25 9.07
C TRP A 256 8.65 11.54 9.87
N VAL A 257 8.71 11.81 11.17
CA VAL A 257 9.62 11.19 12.14
C VAL A 257 9.56 9.66 12.09
N TYR A 258 8.36 9.05 12.01
CA TYR A 258 8.22 7.60 11.91
C TYR A 258 8.80 7.05 10.61
N VAL A 259 8.61 7.77 9.51
CA VAL A 259 9.09 7.35 8.19
C VAL A 259 10.61 7.44 8.12
N THR A 260 11.19 8.52 8.64
CA THR A 260 12.64 8.77 8.61
C THR A 260 13.40 7.79 9.50
N HIS A 261 12.98 7.59 10.76
CA HIS A 261 13.66 6.63 11.64
C HIS A 261 13.55 5.20 11.14
N LEU A 262 12.39 4.79 10.61
CA LEU A 262 12.27 3.46 10.02
C LEU A 262 13.18 3.29 8.80
N ARG A 263 13.23 4.28 7.89
CA ARG A 263 14.14 4.25 6.72
C ARG A 263 15.60 4.15 7.14
N LEU A 264 16.02 4.91 8.15
CA LEU A 264 17.38 4.88 8.68
C LEU A 264 17.73 3.50 9.25
N LEU A 265 16.86 2.94 10.11
CA LEU A 265 17.11 1.63 10.72
C LEU A 265 17.13 0.49 9.69
N VAL A 266 16.23 0.53 8.71
CA VAL A 266 16.23 -0.43 7.59
C VAL A 266 17.53 -0.30 6.78
N MET A 267 17.99 0.92 6.49
CA MET A 267 19.24 1.15 5.76
C MET A 267 20.46 0.62 6.53
N ILE A 268 20.57 0.94 7.83
CA ILE A 268 21.63 0.43 8.70
C ILE A 268 21.60 -1.10 8.74
N PHE A 269 20.41 -1.70 8.85
CA PHE A 269 20.25 -3.15 8.85
C PHE A 269 20.70 -3.78 7.52
N CYS A 270 20.21 -3.26 6.38
CA CYS A 270 20.56 -3.78 5.05
C CYS A 270 22.06 -3.66 4.73
N ILE A 271 22.74 -2.63 5.24
CA ILE A 271 24.20 -2.47 5.08
C ILE A 271 24.96 -3.33 6.10
N GLY A 272 24.46 -3.47 7.33
CA GLY A 272 25.11 -4.21 8.41
C GLY A 272 25.11 -5.73 8.23
N VAL A 273 24.01 -6.31 7.72
CA VAL A 273 23.89 -7.76 7.47
C VAL A 273 25.05 -8.32 6.61
N PRO A 274 25.35 -7.79 5.41
CA PRO A 274 26.41 -8.33 4.57
C PRO A 274 27.82 -8.21 5.19
N ILE A 275 28.04 -7.26 6.11
CA ILE A 275 29.31 -7.09 6.84
C ILE A 275 29.50 -8.18 7.90
N ILE A 276 28.42 -8.60 8.58
CA ILE A 276 28.47 -9.58 9.68
C ILE A 276 28.47 -11.02 9.18
N GLU A 277 27.72 -11.36 8.13
CA GLU A 277 27.66 -12.75 7.64
C GLU A 277 29.01 -13.22 7.05
N LEU A 278 29.82 -12.26 6.60
CA LEU A 278 31.11 -12.48 5.96
C LEU A 278 32.10 -13.32 6.76
N PRO A 279 32.46 -12.92 7.99
CA PRO A 279 33.55 -13.56 8.72
C PRO A 279 33.08 -14.90 9.29
N ARG A 280 31.76 -15.04 9.51
CA ARG A 280 31.11 -16.28 9.94
C ARG A 280 31.15 -17.36 8.89
N GLU A 281 30.87 -17.04 7.63
CA GLU A 281 30.96 -18.04 6.54
C GLU A 281 32.40 -18.51 6.32
N ALA A 282 33.37 -17.58 6.33
CA ALA A 282 34.79 -17.93 6.24
C ALA A 282 35.23 -18.83 7.41
N GLN A 283 34.80 -18.50 8.64
CA GLN A 283 35.10 -19.30 9.83
C GLN A 283 34.44 -20.70 9.77
N ARG A 284 33.17 -20.79 9.35
CA ARG A 284 32.48 -22.07 9.14
C ARG A 284 33.25 -22.96 8.16
N ARG A 285 33.68 -22.41 7.02
CA ARG A 285 34.49 -23.15 6.03
C ARG A 285 35.83 -23.60 6.59
N GLN A 286 36.55 -22.77 7.34
CA GLN A 286 37.82 -23.17 7.95
C GLN A 286 37.65 -24.29 8.96
N VAL A 287 36.61 -24.25 9.79
CA VAL A 287 36.29 -25.32 10.75
C VAL A 287 35.95 -26.62 10.00
N GLU A 288 35.20 -26.54 8.90
CA GLU A 288 34.84 -27.69 8.08
C GLU A 288 36.06 -28.32 7.37
N ILE A 289 36.96 -27.50 6.84
CA ILE A 289 38.24 -27.94 6.26
C ILE A 289 39.12 -28.61 7.34
N ARG A 290 39.23 -28.01 8.54
CA ARG A 290 39.98 -28.57 9.67
C ARG A 290 39.40 -29.90 10.15
N ASN A 291 38.07 -30.00 10.23
CA ASN A 291 37.38 -31.23 10.64
C ASN A 291 37.54 -32.33 9.59
N SER A 292 37.46 -32.01 8.30
CA SER A 292 37.64 -32.98 7.20
C SER A 292 39.09 -33.49 7.08
N THR A 293 40.09 -32.63 7.31
CA THR A 293 41.51 -33.03 7.38
C THR A 293 41.80 -33.88 8.61
N CYS A 294 41.23 -33.55 9.77
CA CYS A 294 41.33 -34.38 10.98
C CYS A 294 40.64 -35.75 10.79
N ALA A 295 39.49 -35.81 10.10
CA ALA A 295 38.82 -37.05 9.75
C ALA A 295 39.62 -37.91 8.77
N LYS A 296 40.24 -37.30 7.75
CA LYS A 296 41.16 -37.99 6.81
C LYS A 296 42.42 -38.50 7.51
N SER A 297 42.99 -37.71 8.43
CA SER A 297 44.11 -38.12 9.28
C SER A 297 43.73 -39.32 10.15
N LYS A 298 42.62 -39.24 10.90
CA LYS A 298 42.11 -40.36 11.72
C LYS A 298 41.84 -41.63 10.90
N LYS A 299 41.37 -41.51 9.64
CA LYS A 299 41.25 -42.67 8.72
C LYS A 299 42.62 -43.23 8.31
N LYS A 300 43.59 -42.36 8.01
CA LYS A 300 44.98 -42.74 7.67
C LYS A 300 45.68 -43.49 8.82
N TRP A 301 45.46 -43.05 10.07
CA TRP A 301 46.00 -43.72 11.27
C TRP A 301 45.28 -45.03 11.64
N ARG A 302 44.05 -45.28 11.14
CA ARG A 302 43.35 -46.58 11.29
C ARG A 302 43.81 -47.65 10.29
N HIS A 303 44.55 -47.27 9.25
CA HIS A 303 45.08 -48.21 8.24
C HIS A 303 46.57 -48.49 8.39
N PHE A 304 47.24 -47.91 9.40
CA PHE A 304 48.53 -48.42 9.85
C PHE A 304 48.28 -49.60 10.79
N PRO A 305 48.63 -50.85 10.42
CA PRO A 305 48.71 -51.91 11.39
C PRO A 305 49.79 -51.51 12.41
N THR A 306 49.45 -51.60 13.69
CA THR A 306 50.43 -51.55 14.78
C THR A 306 51.41 -52.72 14.61
N GLN A 307 52.46 -52.50 13.81
CA GLN A 307 53.69 -53.27 13.86
C GLN A 307 54.74 -52.43 14.57
N CYS A 308 54.72 -52.51 15.90
CA CYS A 308 55.96 -52.45 16.65
C CYS A 308 55.98 -53.71 17.52
N GLY A 309 56.87 -54.62 17.14
CA GLY A 309 56.94 -55.99 17.62
C GLY A 309 57.39 -56.10 19.07
N LYS A 310 57.03 -57.24 19.64
CA LYS A 310 57.65 -57.82 20.83
C LYS A 310 59.17 -57.90 20.63
N ALA A 311 59.93 -57.42 21.60
CA ALA A 311 61.27 -57.91 21.89
C ALA A 311 61.37 -58.18 23.41
N GLU A 312 61.86 -59.37 23.70
CA GLU A 312 61.81 -60.11 24.95
C GLU A 312 62.94 -59.75 25.95
N SER A 313 62.58 -59.81 27.23
CA SER A 313 63.31 -60.49 28.31
C SER A 313 64.38 -59.76 29.17
N LYS A 314 64.22 -60.04 30.48
CA LYS A 314 65.20 -60.34 31.55
C LYS A 314 65.47 -59.31 32.67
N SER A 315 65.09 -59.79 33.86
CA SER A 315 65.75 -59.79 35.18
C SER A 315 65.77 -58.54 36.08
N LYS A 316 65.06 -58.69 37.22
CA LYS A 316 65.41 -58.29 38.62
C LYS A 316 66.93 -58.39 38.96
N PRO A 317 67.42 -57.97 40.15
CA PRO A 317 66.93 -57.02 41.18
C PRO A 317 68.04 -56.07 41.74
N GLY A 318 67.67 -55.18 42.68
CA GLY A 318 68.52 -54.85 43.86
C GLY A 318 69.25 -53.51 43.86
N GLY A 319 69.08 -52.77 44.97
CA GLY A 319 69.76 -51.51 45.29
C GLY A 319 68.85 -50.59 46.08
#